data_AF-Q08ZB7-F1
#
_entry.id   AF-Q08ZB7-F1
#
_cell.length_a   1.000
_cell.length_b   1.000
_cell.length_c   1.000
_cell.angle_alpha   90.00
_cell.angle_beta   90.00
_cell.angle_gamma   90.00
#
_symmetry.space_group_name_H-M   'P 1'
#
loop_
_entity.id
_entity.type
_entity.pdbx_description
1 polymer ?
#
loop_
_entity_poly.entity_id
_entity_poly.type
_entity_poly.pdbx_seq_one_letter_code
_entity_poly.pdbx_strand_id
1 'polypeptide(L)'
;MQSKLITDRAALFLGDAARVGEDGPFPESLTSYTGTMHRKVAEAGGVDDVRFAGSDSALGFGKWRGALAMAVCADLPQPYAYGEPGIVHSALLQVIVETIESDFDVVIRIMR
;
A
#
# COMPACT_ATOMS: atom_id res chain seq x y z
N MET A 1 5.12 -25.97 -12.73
CA MET A 1 3.96 -26.27 -11.85
C MET A 1 3.87 -25.35 -10.62
N GLN A 2 4.56 -24.20 -10.60
CA GLN A 2 4.45 -23.18 -9.53
C GLN A 2 3.63 -21.95 -9.95
N SER A 3 3.57 -21.62 -11.25
CA SER A 3 2.88 -20.40 -11.72
C SER A 3 1.36 -20.44 -11.55
N LYS A 4 0.75 -21.63 -11.59
CA LYS A 4 -0.70 -21.81 -11.38
C LYS A 4 -1.15 -21.66 -9.92
N LEU A 5 -0.23 -21.75 -8.95
CA LEU A 5 -0.57 -21.72 -7.53
C LEU A 5 -0.73 -20.29 -6.97
N ILE A 6 -0.15 -19.30 -7.65
CA ILE A 6 -0.20 -17.88 -7.25
C ILE A 6 -1.48 -17.22 -7.80
N THR A 7 -2.09 -17.77 -8.85
CA THR A 7 -3.24 -17.14 -9.51
C THR A 7 -4.54 -17.17 -8.68
N ASP A 8 -4.64 -18.08 -7.70
CA ASP A 8 -5.79 -18.19 -6.77
C ASP A 8 -5.52 -17.60 -5.38
N ARG A 9 -4.35 -16.98 -5.14
CA ARG A 9 -3.94 -16.45 -3.83
C ARG A 9 -3.59 -14.96 -3.93
N ALA A 10 -4.00 -14.17 -2.94
CA ALA A 10 -3.61 -12.78 -2.85
C ALA A 10 -2.11 -12.70 -2.53
N ALA A 11 -1.31 -12.05 -3.38
CA ALA A 11 0.13 -11.92 -3.21
C ALA A 11 0.60 -10.46 -3.18
N LEU A 12 1.47 -10.12 -2.23
CA LEU A 12 2.07 -8.79 -2.10
C LEU A 12 3.59 -8.88 -2.29
N PHE A 13 4.10 -8.22 -3.33
CA PHE A 13 5.52 -8.15 -3.67
C PHE A 13 6.09 -6.78 -3.30
N LEU A 14 7.02 -6.76 -2.34
CA LEU A 14 7.63 -5.58 -1.77
C LEU A 14 9.12 -5.53 -2.13
N GLY A 15 9.58 -4.48 -2.82
CA GLY A 15 10.99 -4.30 -3.18
C GLY A 15 11.22 -4.05 -4.67
N ASP A 16 12.48 -3.81 -5.04
CA ASP A 16 12.93 -3.56 -6.42
C ASP A 16 12.95 -4.87 -7.23
N ALA A 17 11.77 -5.47 -7.35
CA ALA A 17 11.53 -6.72 -8.04
C ALA A 17 11.43 -6.45 -9.54
N ALA A 18 12.57 -6.43 -10.22
CA ALA A 18 12.57 -6.58 -11.66
C ALA A 18 11.91 -7.93 -12.00
N ARG A 19 10.65 -7.87 -12.44
CA ARG A 19 9.94 -8.87 -13.25
C ARG A 19 9.81 -10.26 -12.64
N VAL A 20 8.67 -10.53 -12.00
CA VAL A 20 8.09 -11.88 -12.08
C VAL A 20 7.38 -11.94 -13.42
N GLY A 21 8.09 -12.37 -14.46
CA GLY A 21 7.58 -12.34 -15.82
C GLY A 21 8.39 -13.22 -16.77
N GLU A 22 8.31 -14.53 -16.57
CA GLU A 22 8.32 -15.45 -17.71
C GLU A 22 6.97 -16.15 -17.91
N ASP A 23 6.10 -16.29 -16.89
CA ASP A 23 4.84 -17.05 -17.01
C ASP A 23 3.63 -16.54 -16.17
N GLY A 24 3.60 -15.28 -15.72
CA GLY A 24 2.51 -14.77 -14.84
C GLY A 24 2.10 -13.31 -15.09
N PRO A 25 0.91 -12.87 -14.65
CA PRO A 25 0.47 -11.48 -14.79
C PRO A 25 1.42 -10.54 -14.03
N PHE A 26 1.71 -9.39 -14.65
CA PHE A 26 2.50 -8.34 -13.98
C PHE A 26 1.76 -7.84 -12.74
N PRO A 27 2.42 -7.76 -11.57
CA PRO A 27 1.77 -7.23 -10.39
C PRO A 27 1.44 -5.76 -10.58
N GLU A 28 0.25 -5.35 -10.14
CA GLU A 28 -0.21 -3.96 -10.24
C GLU A 28 0.51 -3.07 -9.22
N SER A 29 0.59 -1.78 -9.51
CA SER A 29 1.10 -0.80 -8.54
C SER A 29 -0.03 -0.29 -7.64
N LEU A 30 0.23 -0.25 -6.33
CA LEU A 30 -0.53 0.45 -5.30
C LEU A 30 -0.41 1.99 -5.38
N THR A 31 0.34 2.58 -6.32
CA THR A 31 0.50 4.04 -6.41
C THR A 31 -0.86 4.76 -6.52
N SER A 32 -1.74 4.29 -7.40
CA SER A 32 -3.08 4.89 -7.60
C SER A 32 -3.97 4.75 -6.37
N TYR A 33 -3.94 3.56 -5.75
CA TYR A 33 -4.65 3.28 -4.50
C TYR A 33 -4.14 4.17 -3.36
N THR A 34 -2.82 4.30 -3.24
CA THR A 34 -2.15 5.16 -2.25
C THR A 34 -2.56 6.62 -2.39
N GLY A 35 -2.55 7.14 -3.62
CA GLY A 35 -3.02 8.50 -3.90
C GLY A 35 -4.50 8.69 -3.56
N THR A 36 -5.33 7.68 -3.81
CA THR A 36 -6.76 7.73 -3.48
C THR A 36 -6.98 7.75 -1.97
N MET A 37 -6.32 6.87 -1.22
CA MET A 37 -6.43 6.83 0.25
C MET A 37 -5.88 8.08 0.91
N HIS A 38 -4.72 8.56 0.45
CA HIS A 38 -4.16 9.83 0.88
C HIS A 38 -5.16 10.97 0.71
N ARG A 39 -5.74 11.12 -0.49
CA ARG A 39 -6.70 12.17 -0.78
C ARG A 39 -7.96 12.08 0.07
N LYS A 40 -8.53 10.88 0.26
CA LYS A 40 -9.70 10.68 1.14
C LYS A 40 -9.43 11.19 2.56
N VAL A 41 -8.27 10.84 3.12
CA VAL A 41 -7.89 11.26 4.49
C VAL A 41 -7.58 12.75 4.54
N ALA A 42 -6.91 13.29 3.51
CA ALA A 42 -6.59 14.72 3.39
C ALA A 42 -7.86 15.58 3.34
N GLU A 43 -8.82 15.21 2.48
CA GLU A 43 -10.13 15.84 2.35
C GLU A 43 -10.90 15.80 3.68
N ALA A 44 -10.94 14.64 4.35
CA ALA A 44 -11.62 14.49 5.64
C ALA A 44 -10.95 15.31 6.77
N GLY A 45 -9.63 15.48 6.72
CA GLY A 45 -8.86 16.27 7.69
C GLY A 45 -8.75 17.76 7.36
N GLY A 46 -9.30 18.20 6.22
CA GLY A 46 -9.24 19.60 5.77
C GLY A 46 -7.81 20.08 5.49
N VAL A 47 -6.95 19.21 4.97
CA VAL A 47 -5.54 19.53 4.63
C VAL A 47 -5.22 19.13 3.21
N ASP A 48 -4.28 19.80 2.56
CA ASP A 48 -3.84 19.45 1.20
C ASP A 48 -3.02 18.15 1.18
N ASP A 49 -2.19 17.96 2.21
CA ASP A 49 -1.38 16.76 2.40
C ASP A 49 -1.30 16.41 3.88
N VAL A 50 -1.77 15.21 4.21
CA VAL A 50 -1.81 14.67 5.57
C VAL A 50 -0.44 14.65 6.26
N ARG A 51 0.66 14.54 5.51
CA ARG A 51 2.04 14.52 6.04
C ARG A 51 2.47 15.88 6.58
N PHE A 52 1.87 16.94 6.06
CA PHE A 52 2.17 18.33 6.42
C PHE A 52 1.04 18.97 7.23
N ALA A 53 0.12 18.17 7.76
CA ALA A 53 -0.93 18.65 8.66
C ALA A 53 -0.30 19.35 9.87
N GLY A 54 -0.71 20.61 10.10
CA GLY A 54 -0.25 21.42 11.23
C GLY A 54 -0.61 20.81 12.58
N SER A 55 0.01 21.32 13.66
CA SER A 55 -0.18 20.85 15.04
C SER A 55 -1.64 20.81 15.49
N ASP A 56 -2.42 21.77 14.99
CA ASP A 56 -3.80 21.99 15.42
C ASP A 56 -4.79 21.15 14.60
N SER A 57 -4.31 20.45 13.57
CA SER A 57 -5.12 19.53 12.77
C SER A 57 -5.37 18.22 13.52
N ALA A 58 -6.54 17.62 13.28
CA ALA A 58 -6.84 16.25 13.69
C ALA A 58 -5.82 15.22 13.17
N LEU A 59 -5.08 15.56 12.09
CA LEU A 59 -4.07 14.73 11.45
C LEU A 59 -2.62 15.09 11.85
N GLY A 60 -2.43 16.12 12.67
CA GLY A 60 -1.11 16.62 13.09
C GLY A 60 -0.27 15.59 13.87
N PHE A 61 1.04 15.86 13.99
CA PHE A 61 2.00 15.05 14.77
C PHE A 61 1.98 13.54 14.44
N GLY A 62 1.74 13.18 13.18
CA GLY A 62 1.75 11.78 12.75
C GLY A 62 0.44 11.01 12.99
N LYS A 63 -0.61 11.65 13.53
CA LYS A 63 -1.95 11.05 13.66
C LYS A 63 -2.52 10.61 12.32
N TRP A 64 -2.10 11.26 11.23
CA TRP A 64 -2.44 10.85 9.87
C TRP A 64 -2.13 9.38 9.55
N ARG A 65 -1.11 8.77 10.18
CA ARG A 65 -0.79 7.35 9.94
C ARG A 65 -1.92 6.44 10.40
N GLY A 66 -2.46 6.69 11.59
CA GLY A 66 -3.61 5.94 12.12
C GLY A 66 -4.88 6.20 11.31
N ALA A 67 -5.14 7.45 10.92
CA ALA A 67 -6.28 7.78 10.06
C ALA A 67 -6.19 7.08 8.68
N LEU A 68 -4.99 7.04 8.10
CA LEU A 68 -4.72 6.34 6.85
C LEU A 68 -4.91 4.83 6.98
N ALA A 69 -4.37 4.21 8.03
CA ALA A 69 -4.58 2.79 8.30
C ALA A 69 -6.08 2.46 8.45
N MET A 70 -6.84 3.25 9.20
CA MET A 70 -8.28 3.04 9.32
C MET A 70 -9.04 3.18 7.99
N ALA A 71 -8.67 4.16 7.16
CA ALA A 71 -9.27 4.35 5.85
C ALA A 71 -8.99 3.14 4.93
N VAL A 72 -7.78 2.60 5.00
CA VAL A 72 -7.36 1.40 4.26
C VAL A 72 -8.13 0.16 4.74
N CYS A 73 -8.26 -0.07 6.04
CA CYS A 73 -9.05 -1.19 6.56
C CYS A 73 -10.53 -1.10 6.17
N ALA A 74 -11.07 0.11 5.98
CA ALA A 74 -12.46 0.32 5.58
C ALA A 74 -12.70 0.09 4.07
N ASP A 75 -11.66 0.18 3.25
CA ASP A 75 -11.72 0.09 1.79
C ASP A 75 -10.46 -0.59 1.25
N LEU A 76 -10.33 -1.89 1.57
CA LEU A 76 -9.17 -2.68 1.17
C LEU A 76 -9.00 -2.67 -0.36
N PRO A 77 -7.76 -2.62 -0.86
CA PRO A 77 -7.54 -2.85 -2.27
C PRO A 77 -8.06 -4.25 -2.61
N GLN A 78 -8.69 -4.40 -3.77
CA GLN A 78 -9.15 -5.73 -4.20
C GLN A 78 -7.97 -6.72 -4.21
N PRO A 79 -8.17 -7.98 -3.78
CA PRO A 79 -7.07 -8.92 -3.67
C PRO A 79 -6.52 -9.28 -5.05
N TYR A 80 -5.35 -8.73 -5.37
CA TYR A 80 -4.58 -8.99 -6.58
C TYR A 80 -3.10 -9.09 -6.26
N ALA A 81 -2.27 -9.44 -7.25
CA ALA A 81 -0.83 -9.37 -7.12
C ALA A 81 -0.38 -7.90 -7.18
N TYR A 82 0.25 -7.37 -6.12
CA TYR A 82 0.77 -6.00 -6.08
C TYR A 82 2.29 -5.95 -6.01
N GLY A 83 2.92 -4.99 -6.70
CA GLY A 83 4.36 -4.87 -6.84
C GLY A 83 4.82 -3.44 -6.65
N GLU A 84 5.59 -3.20 -5.58
CA GLU A 84 5.97 -1.85 -5.19
C GLU A 84 7.48 -1.69 -4.98
N PRO A 85 8.19 -1.10 -5.96
CA PRO A 85 9.58 -0.72 -5.78
C PRO A 85 9.66 0.52 -4.87
N GLY A 86 10.59 0.48 -3.90
CA GLY A 86 10.93 1.69 -3.13
C GLY A 86 9.97 2.08 -2.00
N ILE A 87 9.31 1.11 -1.34
CA ILE A 87 8.50 1.34 -0.12
C ILE A 87 9.24 2.20 0.92
N VAL A 88 10.56 1.99 1.05
CA VAL A 88 11.45 2.73 1.96
C VAL A 88 11.45 4.25 1.69
N HIS A 89 11.03 4.69 0.50
CA HIS A 89 11.03 6.08 0.08
C HIS A 89 9.65 6.76 0.13
N SER A 90 8.58 6.03 0.51
CA SER A 90 7.23 6.60 0.62
C SER A 90 6.58 6.23 1.95
N ALA A 91 6.50 7.21 2.85
CA ALA A 91 5.86 7.04 4.16
C ALA A 91 4.36 6.68 4.05
N LEU A 92 3.67 7.13 2.98
CA LEU A 92 2.28 6.78 2.74
C LEU A 92 2.16 5.30 2.35
N LEU A 93 3.01 4.87 1.42
CA LEU A 93 3.02 3.50 0.95
C LEU A 93 3.42 2.53 2.05
N GLN A 94 4.39 2.90 2.89
CA GLN A 94 4.77 2.10 4.05
C GLN A 94 3.59 1.85 4.99
N VAL A 95 2.83 2.88 5.36
CA VAL A 95 1.65 2.73 6.23
C VAL A 95 0.60 1.83 5.58
N ILE A 96 0.34 2.00 4.28
CA ILE A 96 -0.65 1.18 3.55
C ILE A 96 -0.22 -0.29 3.55
N VAL A 97 1.02 -0.55 3.14
CA VAL A 97 1.58 -1.90 3.08
C VAL A 97 1.54 -2.58 4.45
N GLU A 98 2.02 -1.91 5.50
CA GLU A 98 1.96 -2.43 6.88
C GLU A 98 0.52 -2.71 7.34
N THR A 99 -0.46 -1.94 6.84
CA THR A 99 -1.88 -2.12 7.20
C THR A 99 -2.49 -3.35 6.52
N ILE A 100 -2.20 -3.58 5.23
CA ILE A 100 -2.84 -4.63 4.43
C ILE A 100 -2.09 -5.95 4.43
N GLU A 101 -0.84 -5.99 4.90
CA GLU A 101 0.04 -7.16 4.82
C GLU A 101 -0.60 -8.45 5.36
N SER A 102 -1.42 -8.37 6.42
CA SER A 102 -2.11 -9.53 7.00
C SER A 102 -3.26 -10.06 6.15
N ASP A 103 -3.75 -9.28 5.18
CA ASP A 103 -4.85 -9.66 4.29
C ASP A 103 -4.37 -10.42 3.03
N PHE A 104 -3.04 -10.57 2.86
CA PHE A 104 -2.44 -11.33 1.76
C PHE A 104 -2.03 -12.74 2.21
N ASP A 105 -2.31 -13.74 1.39
CA ASP A 105 -1.90 -15.13 1.63
C ASP A 105 -0.38 -15.29 1.56
N VAL A 106 0.29 -14.46 0.75
CA VAL A 106 1.73 -14.52 0.49
C VAL A 106 2.30 -13.11 0.43
N VAL A 107 3.27 -12.81 1.30
CA VAL A 107 4.05 -11.57 1.26
C VAL A 107 5.51 -11.88 0.93
N ILE A 108 6.02 -11.30 -0.15
CA ILE A 108 7.39 -11.48 -0.63
C ILE A 108 8.13 -10.16 -0.49
N ARG A 109 9.10 -10.10 0.42
CA ARG A 109 10.00 -8.96 0.59
C ARG A 109 11.34 -9.25 -0.06
N ILE A 110 11.66 -8.53 -1.12
CA ILE A 110 12.96 -8.60 -1.79
C ILE A 110 13.87 -7.53 -1.18
N MET A 111 14.77 -7.97 -0.30
CA MET A 111 15.81 -7.11 0.27
C MET A 111 17.07 -7.23 -0.59
N ARG A 112 17.65 -6.08 -0.98
CA ARG A 112 19.02 -6.01 -1.52
C ARG A 112 20.02 -5.86 -0.39
#